data_AF-A0A7W1F5N9-F1
#
_entry.id   AF-A0A7W1F5N9-F1
#
_cell.length_a   1.000
_cell.length_b   1.000
_cell.length_c   1.000
_cell.angle_alpha   90.00
_cell.angle_beta   90.00
_cell.angle_gamma   90.00
#
_symmetry.space_group_name_H-M   'P 1'
#
loop_
_entity.id
_entity.type
_entity.pdbx_description
1 polymer ?
#
loop_
_entity_poly.entity_id
_entity_poly.type
_entity_poly.pdbx_seq_one_letter_code
_entity_poly.pdbx_strand_id
1 'polypeptide(L)'
;MPKTDARLGRLNAFAEAMAASLGHADRRGPCIDYLTGLLLPGERKSMEPMAARLDPRGTVAKHQSLQHFVTDSPWDEHRLLDAMRAYALPAMMACGGV
;
A
#
# COMPACT_ATOMS: atom_id res chain seq x y z
N MET A 1 -11.86 -13.20 20.16
CA MET A 1 -11.90 -12.40 18.91
C MET A 1 -10.89 -12.96 17.90
N PRO A 2 -11.26 -13.84 16.96
CA PRO A 2 -10.28 -14.50 16.07
C PRO A 2 -10.32 -14.08 14.58
N LYS A 3 -11.26 -13.23 14.14
CA LYS A 3 -11.38 -12.84 12.71
C LYS A 3 -10.51 -11.63 12.31
N THR A 4 -10.14 -10.78 13.26
CA THR A 4 -9.35 -9.56 13.00
C THR A 4 -7.91 -9.91 12.61
N ASP A 5 -7.30 -10.87 13.29
CA ASP A 5 -5.92 -11.29 13.04
C ASP A 5 -5.74 -11.91 11.65
N ALA A 6 -6.71 -12.72 11.21
CA ALA A 6 -6.68 -13.31 9.87
C ALA A 6 -6.84 -12.27 8.75
N ARG A 7 -7.62 -11.21 8.98
CA ARG A 7 -7.79 -10.11 8.00
C ARG A 7 -6.54 -9.24 7.93
N LEU A 8 -5.97 -8.90 9.09
CA LEU A 8 -4.70 -8.17 9.17
C LEU A 8 -3.55 -8.96 8.55
N GLY A 9 -3.49 -10.28 8.80
CA GLY A 9 -2.51 -11.15 8.17
C GLY A 9 -2.59 -11.15 6.64
N ARG A 10 -3.81 -11.21 6.07
CA ARG A 10 -4.00 -11.08 4.61
C ARG A 10 -3.63 -9.70 4.08
N LEU A 11 -3.98 -8.64 4.80
CA LEU A 11 -3.61 -7.28 4.40
C LEU A 11 -2.09 -7.09 4.39
N ASN A 12 -1.39 -7.60 5.41
CA ASN A 12 0.06 -7.56 5.46
C ASN A 12 0.67 -8.36 4.31
N ALA A 13 0.19 -9.59 4.06
CA ALA A 13 0.69 -10.41 2.95
C ALA A 13 0.51 -9.71 1.58
N PHE A 14 -0.64 -9.03 1.38
CA PHE A 14 -0.87 -8.20 0.20
C PHE A 14 0.14 -7.04 0.11
N ALA A 15 0.31 -6.27 1.19
CA ALA A 15 1.22 -5.13 1.22
C ALA A 15 2.68 -5.55 0.97
N GLU A 16 3.13 -6.68 1.52
CA GLU A 16 4.46 -7.23 1.27
C GLU A 16 4.64 -7.65 -0.19
N ALA A 17 3.64 -8.30 -0.79
CA ALA A 17 3.71 -8.70 -2.20
C ALA A 17 3.84 -7.48 -3.12
N MET A 18 3.11 -6.40 -2.84
CA MET A 18 3.24 -5.15 -3.59
C MET A 18 4.60 -4.52 -3.36
N ALA A 19 5.05 -4.39 -2.10
CA ALA A 19 6.34 -3.80 -1.77
C ALA A 19 7.53 -4.55 -2.41
N ALA A 20 7.48 -5.88 -2.44
CA ALA A 20 8.51 -6.72 -3.05
C ALA A 20 8.63 -6.49 -4.57
N SER A 21 7.51 -6.18 -5.25
CA SER A 21 7.50 -5.94 -6.70
C SER A 21 8.20 -4.63 -7.10
N LEU A 22 8.36 -3.69 -6.17
CA LEU A 22 8.92 -2.35 -6.42
C LEU A 22 10.45 -2.35 -6.63
N GLY A 23 11.11 -3.50 -6.43
CA GLY A 23 12.50 -3.74 -6.85
C GLY A 23 13.59 -3.05 -6.03
N HIS A 24 13.26 -2.22 -5.03
CA HIS A 24 14.23 -1.57 -4.15
C HIS A 24 13.74 -1.52 -2.70
N ALA A 25 14.60 -1.85 -1.74
CA ALA A 25 14.24 -1.95 -0.32
C ALA A 25 13.67 -0.63 0.24
N ASP A 26 14.25 0.51 -0.14
CA ASP A 26 13.82 1.83 0.32
C ASP A 26 12.39 2.21 -0.07
N ARG A 27 11.81 1.53 -1.07
CA ARG A 27 10.42 1.77 -1.51
C ARG A 27 9.39 1.04 -0.66
N ARG A 28 9.82 0.08 0.16
CA ARG A 28 8.93 -0.72 1.00
C ARG A 28 8.22 0.12 2.05
N GLY A 29 8.95 0.98 2.77
CA GLY A 29 8.38 1.84 3.80
C GLY A 29 7.28 2.77 3.25
N PRO A 30 7.59 3.61 2.25
CA PRO A 30 6.61 4.49 1.63
C PRO A 30 5.43 3.76 0.96
N CYS A 31 5.64 2.56 0.42
CA CYS A 31 4.55 1.72 -0.11
C CYS A 31 3.57 1.31 0.99
N ILE A 32 4.08 0.78 2.10
CA ILE A 32 3.25 0.37 3.25
C ILE A 32 2.52 1.59 3.84
N ASP A 33 3.22 2.73 3.96
CA ASP A 33 2.64 3.98 4.43
C ASP A 33 1.50 4.46 3.52
N TYR A 34 1.69 4.41 2.20
CA TYR A 34 0.67 4.82 1.23
C TYR A 34 -0.57 3.91 1.30
N LEU A 35 -0.38 2.59 1.32
CA LEU A 35 -1.48 1.63 1.48
C LEU A 35 -2.22 1.82 2.81
N THR A 36 -1.49 2.08 3.89
CA THR A 36 -2.07 2.37 5.20
C THR A 36 -2.88 3.67 5.16
N GLY A 37 -2.34 4.74 4.57
CA GLY A 37 -3.02 6.02 4.42
C GLY A 37 -4.32 5.95 3.62
N LEU A 38 -4.40 5.04 2.64
CA LEU A 38 -5.61 4.76 1.85
C LEU A 38 -6.70 4.03 2.64
N LEU A 39 -6.33 3.22 3.63
CA LEU A 39 -7.25 2.40 4.42
C LEU A 39 -7.68 3.05 5.74
N LEU A 40 -6.88 4.00 6.24
CA LEU A 40 -7.25 4.79 7.41
C LEU A 40 -8.49 5.65 7.12
N PRO A 41 -9.39 5.82 8.10
CA PRO A 41 -10.58 6.64 7.93
C PRO A 41 -10.22 8.09 7.59
N GLY A 42 -10.96 8.68 6.67
CA GLY A 42 -10.79 10.07 6.24
C GLY A 42 -11.59 10.41 4.99
N GLU A 43 -11.96 11.69 4.84
CA GLU A 43 -12.81 12.16 3.74
C GLU A 43 -12.04 12.32 2.42
N ARG A 44 -10.73 12.63 2.48
CA ARG A 44 -9.92 12.91 1.30
C ARG A 44 -8.82 11.88 1.09
N LYS A 45 -8.79 11.34 -0.13
CA LYS A 45 -7.69 10.51 -0.65
C LYS A 45 -6.58 11.37 -1.25
N SER A 46 -6.00 12.28 -0.45
CA SER A 46 -4.84 13.08 -0.84
C SER A 46 -3.67 12.84 0.12
N MET A 47 -2.44 13.04 -0.39
CA MET A 47 -1.21 12.66 0.31
C MET A 47 -0.95 13.47 1.59
N GLU A 48 -1.30 14.76 1.63
CA GLU A 48 -1.06 15.61 2.80
C GLU A 48 -1.96 15.21 4.01
N PRO A 49 -3.30 15.06 3.87
CA PRO A 49 -4.13 14.47 4.91
C PRO A 49 -3.74 13.05 5.31
N MET A 50 -3.18 12.24 4.40
CA MET A 50 -2.63 10.92 4.75
C MET A 50 -1.39 11.06 5.63
N ALA A 51 -0.47 11.95 5.24
CA ALA A 51 0.74 12.22 6.00
C ALA A 51 0.45 12.72 7.41
N ALA A 52 -0.52 13.62 7.57
CA ALA A 52 -0.94 14.11 8.88
C ALA A 52 -1.53 13.02 9.79
N ARG A 53 -2.17 11.99 9.20
CA ARG A 53 -2.69 10.83 9.94
C ARG A 53 -1.60 9.83 10.31
N LEU A 54 -0.64 9.60 9.40
CA LEU A 54 0.43 8.62 9.59
C LEU A 54 1.52 9.13 10.52
N ASP A 55 1.86 10.41 10.42
CA ASP A 55 2.86 11.06 11.27
C ASP A 55 2.48 12.53 11.53
N PRO A 56 1.64 12.80 12.54
CA PRO A 56 1.22 14.16 12.87
C PRO A 56 2.40 15.10 13.19
N ARG A 57 3.47 14.56 13.80
CA ARG A 57 4.64 15.34 14.24
C ARG A 57 5.63 15.59 13.09
N GLY A 58 5.64 14.72 12.09
CA GLY A 58 6.47 14.80 10.89
C GLY A 58 5.67 14.94 9.59
N THR A 59 4.50 15.57 9.63
CA THR A 59 3.55 15.65 8.50
C THR A 59 4.22 16.07 7.18
N VAL A 60 5.07 17.10 7.21
CA VAL A 60 5.76 17.60 6.01
C VAL A 60 6.71 16.54 5.44
N ALA A 61 7.55 15.95 6.28
CA ALA A 61 8.50 14.92 5.84
C ALA A 61 7.78 13.67 5.31
N LYS A 62 6.70 13.26 5.98
CA LYS A 62 5.87 12.13 5.53
C LYS A 62 5.17 12.43 4.21
N HIS A 63 4.66 13.65 4.03
CA HIS A 63 4.04 14.08 2.78
C HIS A 63 5.04 14.03 1.62
N GLN A 64 6.24 14.58 1.81
CA GLN A 64 7.31 14.53 0.80
C GLN A 64 7.74 13.10 0.48
N SER A 65 7.85 12.23 1.49
CA SER A 65 8.14 10.81 1.28
C SER A 65 7.07 10.11 0.44
N LEU A 66 5.78 10.38 0.70
CA LEU A 66 4.67 9.81 -0.08
C LEU A 66 4.63 10.36 -1.50
N GLN A 67 4.83 11.67 -1.67
CA GLN A 67 4.86 12.31 -2.98
C GLN A 67 6.00 11.78 -3.83
N HIS A 68 7.22 11.75 -3.28
CA HIS A 68 8.38 11.20 -3.97
C HIS A 68 8.19 9.73 -4.34
N PHE A 69 7.56 8.96 -3.45
CA PHE A 69 7.23 7.56 -3.73
C PHE A 69 6.25 7.39 -4.88
N VAL A 70 5.14 8.12 -4.88
CA VAL A 70 4.06 7.93 -5.88
C VAL A 70 4.37 8.59 -7.21
N THR A 71 5.01 9.77 -7.19
CA THR A 71 5.17 10.63 -8.37
C THR A 71 6.54 10.50 -9.03
N ASP A 72 7.61 10.39 -8.25
CA ASP A 72 8.98 10.56 -8.78
C ASP A 72 9.82 9.27 -8.75
N SER A 73 9.44 8.28 -7.94
CA SER A 73 10.25 7.07 -7.77
C SER A 73 10.20 6.19 -9.02
N PRO A 74 11.35 5.75 -9.57
CA PRO A 74 11.39 4.96 -10.80
C PRO A 74 11.13 3.47 -10.49
N TRP A 75 9.94 3.14 -9.99
CA TRP A 75 9.47 1.76 -9.91
C TRP A 75 8.71 1.38 -11.19
N ASP A 76 8.81 0.10 -11.54
CA ASP A 76 8.22 -0.46 -12.75
C ASP A 76 6.75 -0.80 -12.47
N GLU A 77 5.84 -0.03 -13.06
CA GLU A 77 4.40 -0.23 -12.89
C GLU A 77 3.91 -1.58 -13.41
N HIS A 78 4.56 -2.14 -14.44
CA HIS A 78 4.18 -3.45 -14.98
C HIS A 78 4.45 -4.55 -13.97
N ARG A 79 5.60 -4.50 -13.28
CA ARG A 79 5.91 -5.45 -12.19
C ARG A 79 4.91 -5.38 -11.05
N LEU A 80 4.46 -4.17 -10.70
CA LEU A 80 3.45 -3.98 -9.68
C LEU A 80 2.10 -4.55 -10.12
N LEU A 81 1.67 -4.29 -11.35
CA LEU A 81 0.41 -4.80 -11.90
C LEU A 81 0.43 -6.34 -12.04
N ASP A 82 1.55 -6.92 -12.45
CA ASP A 82 1.73 -8.37 -12.53
C ASP A 82 1.65 -9.01 -11.16
N ALA A 83 2.29 -8.43 -10.15
CA ALA A 83 2.19 -8.89 -8.76
C ALA A 83 0.75 -8.76 -8.23
N MET A 84 0.06 -7.66 -8.53
CA MET A 84 -1.33 -7.46 -8.13
C MET A 84 -2.26 -8.49 -8.78
N ARG A 85 -2.05 -8.79 -10.07
CA ARG A 85 -2.80 -9.82 -10.80
C ARG A 85 -2.55 -11.20 -10.20
N ALA A 86 -1.29 -11.56 -9.96
CA ALA A 86 -0.90 -12.84 -9.38
C ALA A 86 -1.50 -13.05 -7.98
N TYR A 87 -1.63 -11.97 -7.19
CA TYR A 87 -2.26 -12.02 -5.88
C TYR A 87 -3.79 -12.09 -5.95
N ALA A 88 -4.44 -11.23 -6.74
CA ALA A 88 -5.89 -11.05 -6.73
C ALA A 88 -6.64 -12.12 -7.52
N LEU A 89 -6.11 -12.56 -8.68
CA LEU A 89 -6.83 -13.47 -9.58
C LEU A 89 -7.19 -14.81 -8.93
N PRO A 90 -6.29 -15.52 -8.22
CA PRO A 90 -6.65 -16.76 -7.53
C PRO A 90 -7.75 -16.56 -6.48
N ALA A 91 -7.71 -15.44 -5.74
CA ALA A 91 -8.70 -15.12 -4.73
C ALA A 91 -10.09 -14.82 -5.35
N MET A 92 -10.12 -14.11 -6.49
CA MET A 92 -11.35 -13.84 -7.24
C MET A 92 -11.96 -15.13 -7.81
N MET A 93 -11.14 -16.01 -8.39
CA MET A 93 -11.59 -17.30 -8.91
C MET A 93 -12.15 -18.20 -7.82
N ALA A 94 -11.53 -18.23 -6.63
CA ALA A 94 -12.01 -19.00 -5.49
C ALA A 94 -13.35 -18.50 -4.93
N CYS A 95 -13.70 -17.23 -5.17
CA CYS A 95 -14.95 -16.62 -4.70
C CYS A 95 -16.09 -16.65 -5.74
N GLY A 96 -15.93 -17.37 -6.86
CA GLY A 96 -16.97 -17.52 -7.89
C GLY A 96 -16.80 -16.65 -9.13
N GLY A 97 -15.71 -15.88 -9.24
CA GLY A 97 -15.38 -15.09 -10.45
C GLY A 97 -16.32 -13.90 -10.73
N VAL A 98 -15.94 -13.07 -11.70
CA VAL A 98 -16.81 -12.06 -12.33
C VAL A 98 -17.67 -12.73 -13.39
#